data_AF-A0A1N6T321-F1
#
_entry.id   AF-A0A1N6T321-F1
#
_cell.length_a   1.000
_cell.length_b   1.000
_cell.length_c   1.000
_cell.angle_alpha   90.00
_cell.angle_beta   90.00
_cell.angle_gamma   90.00
#
_symmetry.space_group_name_H-M   'P 1'
#
loop_
_entity.id
_entity.type
_entity.pdbx_description
1 polymer ?
#
loop_
_entity_poly.entity_id
_entity_poly.type
_entity_poly.pdbx_seq_one_letter_code
_entity_poly.pdbx_strand_id
1 'polypeptide(L)'
;MSRSDEERRRLDALYGPALPAGGNGIQPHEMSVSPRSRQKLDQRSAVGLADYLAQLLDLSLSNLFPEIFHLLWIVDEDGDLWFSVQEVIDGSAATIGILPKAVQARPLNLQKLGHPTLIGDQRKLGRIGGELVFDPNDPEGSGRSFCLTNASGRYGLRPGQRMEHLQAVAGKFAENGLHFWLDFQTPRH
;
A
#
# COMPACT_ATOMS: atom_id res chain seq x y z
N MET A 1 24.17 3.80 0.40
CA MET A 1 24.92 4.79 -0.43
C MET A 1 23.90 5.78 -0.95
N SER A 2 24.16 7.09 -0.86
CA SER A 2 23.23 8.09 -1.40
C SER A 2 23.12 7.90 -2.92
N ARG A 3 21.89 7.78 -3.44
CA ARG A 3 21.63 7.82 -4.89
C ARG A 3 22.11 9.16 -5.46
N SER A 4 22.43 9.18 -6.76
CA SER A 4 22.81 10.42 -7.44
C SER A 4 21.64 11.40 -7.45
N ASP A 5 21.92 12.70 -7.58
CA ASP A 5 20.87 13.73 -7.69
C ASP A 5 20.00 13.54 -8.93
N GLU A 6 20.57 12.99 -9.99
CA GLU A 6 19.86 12.65 -11.22
C GLU A 6 18.84 11.54 -10.98
N GLU A 7 19.26 10.48 -10.27
CA GLU A 7 18.38 9.36 -9.93
C GLU A 7 17.25 9.80 -8.99
N ARG A 8 17.55 10.67 -8.01
CA ARG A 8 16.53 11.27 -7.15
C ARG A 8 15.50 12.08 -7.96
N ARG A 9 15.95 12.95 -8.86
CA ARG A 9 15.05 13.73 -9.75
C ARG A 9 14.19 12.83 -10.63
N ARG A 10 14.75 11.73 -11.14
CA ARG A 10 14.00 10.73 -11.92
C ARG A 10 12.90 10.09 -11.09
N LEU A 11 13.21 9.65 -9.86
CA LEU A 11 12.22 9.05 -8.97
C LEU A 11 11.16 10.06 -8.53
N ASP A 12 11.54 11.32 -8.29
CA ASP A 12 10.61 12.40 -7.95
C ASP A 12 9.61 12.66 -9.10
N ALA A 13 10.09 12.61 -10.35
CA ALA A 13 9.23 12.75 -11.51
C ALA A 13 8.25 11.58 -11.68
N LEU A 14 8.70 10.36 -11.36
CA LEU A 14 7.89 9.14 -11.50
C LEU A 14 6.89 8.93 -10.37
N TYR A 15 7.30 9.15 -9.12
CA TYR A 15 6.54 8.73 -7.94
C TYR A 15 6.23 9.88 -6.98
N GLY A 16 6.67 11.10 -7.30
CA GLY A 16 6.67 12.22 -6.38
C GLY A 16 7.88 12.23 -5.43
N PRO A 17 8.12 13.36 -4.76
CA PRO A 17 9.21 13.50 -3.81
C PRO A 17 9.04 12.57 -2.60
N ALA A 18 10.16 12.07 -2.08
CA ALA A 18 10.17 11.30 -0.84
C ALA A 18 9.98 12.24 0.36
N LEU A 19 8.88 12.08 1.09
CA LEU A 19 8.48 12.96 2.19
C LEU A 19 8.06 12.13 3.43
N PRO A 20 8.16 12.71 4.64
CA PRO A 20 7.66 12.07 5.86
C PRO A 20 6.13 11.94 5.84
N ALA A 21 5.57 11.04 6.65
CA ALA A 21 4.12 10.83 6.74
C ALA A 21 3.36 12.14 6.99
N GLY A 22 2.34 12.42 6.18
CA GLY A 22 1.36 13.49 6.42
C GLY A 22 0.25 13.06 7.38
N GLY A 23 -0.86 13.80 7.41
CA GLY A 23 -2.04 13.47 8.22
C GLY A 23 -1.69 13.33 9.71
N ASN A 24 -2.08 12.21 10.33
CA ASN A 24 -1.82 11.93 11.75
C ASN A 24 -0.36 11.51 12.04
N GLY A 25 0.57 11.71 11.10
CA GLY A 25 1.99 11.41 11.26
C GLY A 25 2.28 9.93 11.44
N ILE A 26 3.44 9.65 12.05
CA ILE A 26 3.93 8.30 12.38
C ILE A 26 3.65 8.05 13.86
N GLN A 27 2.99 6.94 14.18
CA GLN A 27 2.74 6.59 15.58
C GLN A 27 3.99 5.94 16.21
N PRO A 28 4.20 6.04 17.54
CA PRO A 28 5.41 5.52 18.19
C PRO A 28 5.71 4.05 17.87
N HIS A 29 4.69 3.19 17.88
CA HIS A 29 4.84 1.75 17.56
C HIS A 29 5.15 1.49 16.08
N GLU A 30 4.82 2.42 15.18
CA GLU A 30 5.11 2.29 13.75
C GLU A 30 6.59 2.56 13.40
N MET A 31 7.36 3.10 14.35
CA MET A 31 8.79 3.32 14.21
C MET A 31 9.59 2.02 14.33
N SER A 32 9.17 1.13 15.23
CA SER A 32 9.92 -0.06 15.63
C SER A 32 9.34 -1.38 15.13
N VAL A 33 8.07 -1.42 14.72
CA VAL A 33 7.40 -2.66 14.32
C VAL A 33 7.14 -2.69 12.81
N SER A 34 7.50 -3.80 12.17
CA SER A 34 7.12 -4.11 10.79
C SER A 34 6.00 -5.16 10.78
N PRO A 35 5.02 -5.09 9.87
CA PRO A 35 4.02 -6.13 9.70
C PRO A 35 4.67 -7.45 9.30
N ARG A 36 4.10 -8.58 9.74
CA ARG A 36 4.56 -9.92 9.36
C ARG A 36 4.36 -10.22 7.87
N SER A 37 3.32 -9.65 7.28
CA SER A 37 2.96 -9.79 5.87
C SER A 37 3.70 -8.81 4.95
N ARG A 38 4.55 -7.94 5.50
CA ARG A 38 5.31 -6.95 4.73
C ARG A 38 6.25 -7.65 3.75
N GLN A 39 6.10 -7.33 2.47
CA GLN A 39 6.95 -7.83 1.40
C GLN A 39 7.31 -6.69 0.44
N LYS A 40 8.53 -6.75 -0.11
CA LYS A 40 8.91 -5.95 -1.26
C LYS A 40 8.31 -6.61 -2.49
N LEU A 41 7.74 -5.85 -3.41
CA LEU A 41 7.35 -6.34 -4.73
C LEU A 41 8.61 -6.60 -5.56
N ASP A 42 8.84 -7.88 -5.81
CA ASP A 42 9.87 -8.45 -6.66
C ASP A 42 9.27 -9.61 -7.47
N GLN A 43 10.06 -10.23 -8.35
CA GLN A 43 9.55 -11.31 -9.22
C GLN A 43 8.89 -12.45 -8.44
N ARG A 44 9.39 -12.80 -7.25
CA ARG A 44 8.87 -13.93 -6.46
C ARG A 44 7.57 -13.55 -5.76
N SER A 45 7.58 -12.44 -5.04
CA SER A 45 6.43 -11.96 -4.28
C SER A 45 5.29 -11.51 -5.20
N ALA A 46 5.60 -11.02 -6.40
CA ALA A 46 4.58 -10.65 -7.38
C ALA A 46 3.85 -11.88 -7.93
N VAL A 47 4.55 -12.99 -8.20
CA VAL A 47 3.90 -14.26 -8.53
C VAL A 47 3.00 -14.71 -7.38
N GLY A 48 3.51 -14.70 -6.15
CA GLY A 48 2.69 -15.07 -4.98
C GLY A 48 1.47 -14.16 -4.77
N LEU A 49 1.60 -12.85 -5.06
CA LEU A 49 0.48 -11.91 -5.02
C LEU A 49 -0.51 -12.18 -6.14
N ALA A 50 -0.05 -12.47 -7.37
CA ALA A 50 -0.91 -12.83 -8.49
C ALA A 50 -1.70 -14.11 -8.22
N ASP A 51 -1.04 -15.15 -7.73
CA ASP A 51 -1.67 -16.42 -7.34
C ASP A 51 -2.71 -16.19 -6.24
N TYR A 52 -2.38 -15.38 -5.24
CA TYR A 52 -3.32 -15.00 -4.19
C TYR A 52 -4.55 -14.31 -4.76
N LEU A 53 -4.38 -13.25 -5.55
CA LEU A 53 -5.49 -12.48 -6.12
C LEU A 53 -6.34 -13.31 -7.09
N ALA A 54 -5.75 -14.23 -7.85
CA ALA A 54 -6.49 -15.15 -8.72
C ALA A 54 -7.37 -16.11 -7.92
N GLN A 55 -6.85 -16.68 -6.82
CA GLN A 55 -7.63 -17.58 -5.95
C GLN A 55 -8.81 -16.90 -5.24
N LEU A 56 -8.76 -15.57 -5.08
CA LEU A 56 -9.87 -14.79 -4.54
C LEU A 56 -11.08 -14.72 -5.49
N LEU A 57 -10.98 -15.25 -6.70
CA LEU A 57 -12.09 -15.28 -7.67
C LEU A 57 -12.76 -16.65 -7.76
N ASP A 58 -12.07 -17.71 -7.35
CA ASP A 58 -12.51 -19.10 -7.57
C ASP A 58 -13.28 -19.69 -6.38
N LEU A 59 -13.16 -19.12 -5.18
CA LEU A 59 -13.73 -19.66 -3.94
C LEU A 59 -14.52 -18.61 -3.17
N SER A 60 -15.82 -18.81 -2.98
CA SER A 60 -16.68 -17.83 -2.28
C SER A 60 -16.21 -17.47 -0.87
N LEU A 61 -15.56 -18.40 -0.15
CA LEU A 61 -14.93 -18.12 1.15
C LEU A 61 -13.77 -17.13 1.00
N SER A 62 -12.97 -17.27 -0.06
CA SER A 62 -11.82 -16.43 -0.34
C SER A 62 -12.24 -15.00 -0.65
N ASN A 63 -13.36 -14.80 -1.38
CA ASN A 63 -13.88 -13.47 -1.72
C ASN A 63 -14.16 -12.59 -0.49
N LEU A 64 -14.41 -13.17 0.68
CA LEU A 64 -14.64 -12.39 1.91
C LEU A 64 -13.38 -11.65 2.36
N PHE A 65 -12.19 -12.22 2.18
CA PHE A 65 -10.93 -11.64 2.66
C PHE A 65 -10.64 -10.23 2.13
N PRO A 66 -10.67 -9.98 0.80
CA PRO A 66 -10.41 -8.64 0.30
C PRO A 66 -11.52 -7.64 0.63
N GLU A 67 -12.73 -8.09 0.99
CA GLU A 67 -13.80 -7.24 1.51
C GLU A 67 -13.55 -6.81 2.96
N ILE A 68 -12.95 -7.67 3.79
CA ILE A 68 -12.84 -7.43 5.24
C ILE A 68 -11.56 -6.71 5.68
N PHE A 69 -10.48 -6.70 4.90
CA PHE A 69 -9.23 -6.04 5.29
C PHE A 69 -8.57 -5.21 4.19
N HIS A 70 -7.71 -4.27 4.60
CA HIS A 70 -6.95 -3.42 3.69
C HIS A 70 -5.64 -4.08 3.26
N LEU A 71 -5.39 -4.12 1.94
CA LEU A 71 -4.07 -4.41 1.38
C LEU A 71 -3.39 -3.08 1.07
N LEU A 72 -2.38 -2.73 1.88
CA LEU A 72 -1.63 -1.48 1.79
C LEU A 72 -0.45 -1.65 0.83
N TRP A 73 -0.11 -0.60 0.09
CA TRP A 73 1.15 -0.50 -0.64
C TRP A 73 1.81 0.87 -0.45
N ILE A 74 3.13 0.92 -0.63
CA ILE A 74 3.91 2.16 -0.60
C ILE A 74 5.15 2.05 -1.48
N VAL A 75 5.52 3.15 -2.14
CA VAL A 75 6.83 3.34 -2.74
C VAL A 75 7.70 4.12 -1.76
N ASP A 76 8.82 3.55 -1.35
CA ASP A 76 9.76 4.18 -0.43
C ASP A 76 10.66 5.22 -1.12
N GLU A 77 11.57 5.85 -0.36
CA GLU A 77 12.55 6.82 -0.89
C GLU A 77 13.41 6.27 -2.03
N ASP A 78 13.69 4.98 -2.02
CA ASP A 78 14.50 4.28 -3.02
C ASP A 78 13.69 3.87 -4.26
N GLY A 79 12.38 4.13 -4.26
CA GLY A 79 11.52 3.70 -5.37
C GLY A 79 11.18 2.22 -5.32
N ASP A 80 11.45 1.54 -4.20
CA ASP A 80 11.01 0.17 -3.99
C ASP A 80 9.55 0.16 -3.55
N LEU A 81 8.78 -0.76 -4.15
CA LEU A 81 7.37 -0.94 -3.81
C LEU A 81 7.26 -2.01 -2.74
N TRP A 82 6.60 -1.67 -1.64
CA TRP A 82 6.30 -2.56 -0.52
C TRP A 82 4.81 -2.72 -0.38
N PHE A 83 4.36 -3.90 0.04
CA PHE A 83 2.96 -4.18 0.32
C PHE A 83 2.80 -5.03 1.58
N SER A 84 1.61 -4.98 2.18
CA SER A 84 1.24 -5.69 3.40
C SER A 84 -0.27 -5.66 3.58
N VAL A 85 -0.84 -6.62 4.29
CA VAL A 85 -2.17 -6.38 4.89
C VAL A 85 -2.02 -5.45 6.09
N GLN A 86 -3.05 -4.68 6.42
CA GLN A 86 -3.05 -3.82 7.60
C GLN A 86 -3.22 -4.66 8.86
N GLU A 87 -2.12 -4.92 9.57
CA GLU A 87 -2.12 -5.77 10.79
C GLU A 87 -2.45 -4.99 12.06
N VAL A 88 -2.77 -5.72 13.13
CA VAL A 88 -2.87 -5.21 14.50
C VAL A 88 -1.92 -5.96 15.44
N ILE A 89 -1.33 -5.22 16.37
CA ILE A 89 -0.45 -5.73 17.42
C ILE A 89 -1.02 -5.43 18.81
N ASP A 90 -0.63 -6.21 19.80
CA ASP A 90 -0.85 -5.91 21.20
C ASP A 90 0.27 -5.02 21.80
N GLY A 91 0.18 -4.73 23.11
CA GLY A 91 1.18 -3.95 23.82
C GLY A 91 2.57 -4.60 23.91
N SER A 92 2.70 -5.88 23.54
CA SER A 92 3.99 -6.60 23.44
C SER A 92 4.59 -6.56 22.04
N ALA A 93 3.95 -5.85 21.10
CA ALA A 93 4.24 -5.84 19.68
C ALA A 93 4.04 -7.18 18.96
N ALA A 94 3.32 -8.13 19.57
CA ALA A 94 2.94 -9.36 18.92
C ALA A 94 1.78 -9.12 17.93
N THR A 95 1.90 -9.60 16.70
CA THR A 95 0.79 -9.59 15.73
C THR A 95 -0.34 -10.48 16.22
N ILE A 96 -1.51 -9.88 16.45
CA ILE A 96 -2.72 -10.58 16.92
C ILE A 96 -3.68 -10.87 15.76
N GLY A 97 -3.63 -10.07 14.69
CA GLY A 97 -4.50 -10.29 13.54
C GLY A 97 -4.39 -9.21 12.47
N ILE A 98 -5.39 -9.18 11.60
CA ILE A 98 -5.55 -8.19 10.53
C ILE A 98 -6.64 -7.20 10.96
N LEU A 99 -6.41 -5.90 10.76
CA LEU A 99 -7.36 -4.84 11.08
C LEU A 99 -8.59 -4.93 10.15
N PRO A 100 -9.81 -5.08 10.69
CA PRO A 100 -11.01 -5.07 9.88
C PRO A 100 -11.32 -3.69 9.28
N LYS A 101 -11.81 -3.66 8.04
CA LYS A 101 -12.35 -2.45 7.40
C LYS A 101 -13.53 -1.90 8.21
N ALA A 102 -14.43 -2.78 8.64
CA ALA A 102 -15.61 -2.47 9.45
C ALA A 102 -15.22 -1.85 10.80
N VAL A 103 -15.52 -0.57 11.01
CA VAL A 103 -15.11 0.21 12.19
C VAL A 103 -15.58 -0.44 13.49
N GLN A 104 -16.81 -0.96 13.51
CA GLN A 104 -17.42 -1.63 14.66
C GLN A 104 -16.72 -2.94 15.06
N ALA A 105 -15.97 -3.55 14.14
CA ALA A 105 -15.21 -4.77 14.40
C ALA A 105 -13.75 -4.49 14.78
N ARG A 106 -13.32 -3.22 14.78
CA ARG A 106 -11.93 -2.88 15.08
C ARG A 106 -11.63 -3.03 16.57
N PRO A 107 -10.49 -3.65 16.93
CA PRO A 107 -10.09 -3.80 18.33
C PRO A 107 -9.77 -2.44 18.96
N LEU A 108 -10.30 -2.19 20.16
CA LEU A 108 -10.11 -0.92 20.88
C LEU A 108 -8.72 -0.77 21.51
N ASN A 109 -8.15 -1.88 21.99
CA ASN A 109 -6.91 -1.90 22.77
C ASN A 109 -5.69 -2.40 21.98
N LEU A 110 -5.84 -2.54 20.66
CA LEU A 110 -4.75 -2.99 19.79
C LEU A 110 -4.26 -1.84 18.92
N GLN A 111 -2.97 -1.86 18.60
CA GLN A 111 -2.34 -0.85 17.77
C GLN A 111 -2.33 -1.33 16.33
N LYS A 112 -2.82 -0.51 15.40
CA LYS A 112 -2.76 -0.81 13.96
C LYS A 112 -1.37 -0.52 13.39
N LEU A 113 -0.91 -1.37 12.47
CA LEU A 113 0.29 -1.15 11.66
C LEU A 113 -0.12 -0.63 10.29
N GLY A 114 0.10 0.66 10.00
CA GLY A 114 -0.26 1.23 8.71
C GLY A 114 0.93 1.60 7.82
N HIS A 115 0.71 2.37 6.75
CA HIS A 115 1.74 2.65 5.72
C HIS A 115 3.17 2.96 6.22
N PRO A 116 3.43 3.74 7.29
CA PRO A 116 4.80 3.96 7.78
C PRO A 116 5.54 2.66 8.14
N THR A 117 4.83 1.62 8.59
CA THR A 117 5.45 0.35 8.99
C THR A 117 5.95 -0.47 7.81
N LEU A 118 5.53 -0.14 6.59
CA LEU A 118 6.04 -0.75 5.35
C LEU A 118 7.41 -0.18 4.95
N ILE A 119 7.83 0.95 5.52
CA ILE A 119 9.16 1.55 5.28
C ILE A 119 10.11 1.10 6.39
N GLY A 120 11.19 0.41 6.00
CA GLY A 120 12.22 -0.07 6.93
C GLY A 120 13.18 1.03 7.43
N ASP A 121 13.30 2.13 6.70
CA ASP A 121 14.15 3.26 7.05
C ASP A 121 13.60 4.06 8.25
N GLN A 122 14.49 4.54 9.12
CA GLN A 122 14.14 5.27 10.34
C GLN A 122 13.49 6.64 10.08
N ARG A 123 13.81 7.30 8.96
CA ARG A 123 13.19 8.56 8.57
C ARG A 123 11.79 8.36 7.98
N LYS A 124 11.43 7.12 7.63
CA LYS A 124 10.10 6.73 7.12
C LYS A 124 9.68 7.61 5.93
N LEU A 125 10.63 7.91 5.04
CA LEU A 125 10.37 8.69 3.84
C LEU A 125 9.75 7.79 2.77
N GLY A 126 8.57 8.20 2.32
CA GLY A 126 7.84 7.52 1.25
C GLY A 126 7.45 8.51 0.16
N ARG A 127 7.33 8.04 -1.07
CA ARG A 127 7.01 8.85 -2.26
C ARG A 127 5.51 8.93 -2.47
N ILE A 128 4.90 7.77 -2.66
CA ILE A 128 3.46 7.58 -2.85
C ILE A 128 3.01 6.30 -2.17
N GLY A 129 1.82 6.30 -1.57
CA GLY A 129 1.25 5.11 -0.96
C GLY A 129 -0.27 5.07 -1.09
N GLY A 130 -0.83 3.88 -0.90
CA GLY A 130 -2.23 3.64 -1.22
C GLY A 130 -2.69 2.24 -0.87
N GLU A 131 -3.76 1.80 -1.52
CA GLU A 131 -4.38 0.49 -1.27
C GLU A 131 -4.63 -0.27 -2.58
N LEU A 132 -4.60 -1.60 -2.52
CA LEU A 132 -5.25 -2.46 -3.50
C LEU A 132 -6.66 -2.76 -2.96
N VAL A 133 -7.67 -2.31 -3.67
CA VAL A 133 -9.07 -2.42 -3.24
C VAL A 133 -9.77 -3.40 -4.16
N PHE A 134 -10.49 -4.35 -3.57
CA PHE A 134 -11.36 -5.22 -4.33
C PHE A 134 -12.61 -4.46 -4.74
N ASP A 135 -12.80 -4.37 -6.05
CA ASP A 135 -13.96 -3.80 -6.68
C ASP A 135 -14.49 -4.79 -7.72
N PRO A 136 -15.34 -5.74 -7.31
CA PRO A 136 -15.90 -6.75 -8.21
C PRO A 136 -16.90 -6.17 -9.21
N ASN A 137 -17.34 -4.91 -9.04
CA ASN A 137 -18.26 -4.26 -9.98
C ASN A 137 -17.54 -3.74 -11.21
N ASP A 138 -16.22 -3.58 -11.15
CA ASP A 138 -15.36 -3.17 -12.26
C ASP A 138 -15.97 -2.02 -13.09
N PRO A 139 -16.06 -0.81 -12.52
CA PRO A 139 -16.79 0.32 -13.12
C PRO A 139 -16.25 0.73 -14.49
N GLU A 140 -15.01 0.38 -14.82
CA GLU A 140 -14.39 0.63 -16.13
C GLU A 140 -14.62 -0.48 -17.16
N GLY A 141 -15.24 -1.61 -16.77
CA GLY A 141 -15.45 -2.77 -17.65
C GLY A 141 -14.14 -3.44 -18.10
N SER A 142 -13.08 -3.32 -17.30
CA SER A 142 -11.74 -3.83 -17.57
C SER A 142 -11.57 -5.35 -17.42
N GLY A 143 -12.58 -6.03 -16.88
CA GLY A 143 -12.55 -7.42 -16.41
C GLY A 143 -11.76 -7.60 -15.10
N ARG A 144 -11.39 -6.51 -14.40
CA ARG A 144 -10.50 -6.57 -13.23
C ARG A 144 -11.28 -6.35 -11.94
N SER A 145 -11.21 -7.30 -11.02
CA SER A 145 -11.87 -7.21 -9.72
C SER A 145 -11.09 -6.42 -8.67
N PHE A 146 -9.96 -5.81 -9.05
CA PHE A 146 -9.11 -5.03 -8.15
C PHE A 146 -8.70 -3.71 -8.77
N CYS A 147 -8.66 -2.68 -7.93
CA CYS A 147 -8.21 -1.35 -8.28
C CYS A 147 -7.03 -0.91 -7.44
N LEU A 148 -6.18 -0.08 -8.04
CA LEU A 148 -5.04 0.54 -7.39
C LEU A 148 -5.41 1.99 -7.05
N THR A 149 -5.36 2.35 -5.77
CA THR A 149 -5.73 3.69 -5.30
C THR A 149 -4.55 4.36 -4.61
N ASN A 150 -4.41 5.68 -4.69
CA ASN A 150 -3.50 6.46 -3.82
C ASN A 150 -4.18 6.94 -2.52
N ALA A 151 -5.18 6.20 -2.00
CA ALA A 151 -6.01 6.63 -0.87
C ALA A 151 -5.30 6.60 0.51
N SER A 152 -3.97 6.67 0.56
CA SER A 152 -3.26 6.80 1.84
C SER A 152 -3.29 8.24 2.33
N GLY A 153 -3.97 8.50 3.45
CA GLY A 153 -3.94 9.82 4.10
C GLY A 153 -2.54 10.26 4.58
N ARG A 154 -1.55 9.36 4.63
CA ARG A 154 -0.17 9.66 5.05
C ARG A 154 0.80 9.83 3.88
N TYR A 155 0.60 9.10 2.79
CA TYR A 155 1.56 9.05 1.67
C TYR A 155 0.93 9.24 0.29
N GLY A 156 -0.39 9.36 0.16
CA GLY A 156 -1.08 9.37 -1.14
C GLY A 156 -1.87 10.64 -1.45
N LEU A 157 -2.23 11.43 -0.43
CA LEU A 157 -3.06 12.64 -0.59
C LEU A 157 -2.28 13.94 -0.41
N ARG A 158 -1.00 13.96 -0.79
CA ARG A 158 -0.10 15.10 -0.59
C ARG A 158 -0.20 16.11 -1.74
N PRO A 159 0.03 17.41 -1.49
CA PRO A 159 0.16 18.40 -2.55
C PRO A 159 1.21 17.98 -3.59
N GLY A 160 0.86 18.10 -4.87
CA GLY A 160 1.73 17.75 -5.99
C GLY A 160 1.71 16.27 -6.40
N GLN A 161 0.94 15.40 -5.73
CA GLN A 161 0.64 14.09 -6.31
C GLN A 161 -0.31 14.20 -7.49
N ARG A 162 -0.04 13.40 -8.52
CA ARG A 162 -0.76 13.41 -9.79
C ARG A 162 -1.06 12.00 -10.23
N MET A 163 -2.02 11.86 -11.16
CA MET A 163 -2.39 10.58 -11.77
C MET A 163 -1.20 9.85 -12.36
N GLU A 164 -0.24 10.55 -12.97
CA GLU A 164 0.95 9.96 -13.58
C GLU A 164 1.81 9.21 -12.56
N HIS A 165 1.81 9.65 -11.29
CA HIS A 165 2.53 8.93 -10.24
C HIS A 165 1.87 7.59 -9.91
N LEU A 166 0.53 7.55 -9.86
CA LEU A 166 -0.21 6.32 -9.66
C LEU A 166 -0.07 5.37 -10.86
N GLN A 167 -0.09 5.91 -12.09
CA GLN A 167 0.19 5.14 -13.31
C GLN A 167 1.60 4.54 -13.29
N ALA A 168 2.62 5.25 -12.82
CA ALA A 168 3.96 4.72 -12.68
C ALA A 168 4.03 3.56 -11.66
N VAL A 169 3.25 3.62 -10.58
CA VAL A 169 3.11 2.50 -9.62
C VAL A 169 2.41 1.32 -10.28
N ALA A 170 1.33 1.56 -11.04
CA ALA A 170 0.66 0.51 -11.81
C ALA A 170 1.62 -0.16 -12.81
N GLY A 171 2.53 0.60 -13.41
CA GLY A 171 3.62 0.08 -14.24
C GLY A 171 4.48 -0.95 -13.53
N LYS A 172 4.87 -0.71 -12.26
CA LYS A 172 5.64 -1.69 -11.46
C LYS A 172 4.88 -3.00 -11.22
N PHE A 173 3.57 -2.92 -11.02
CA PHE A 173 2.75 -4.13 -10.92
C PHE A 173 2.64 -4.84 -12.28
N ALA A 174 2.44 -4.09 -13.36
CA ALA A 174 2.30 -4.62 -14.72
C ALA A 174 3.57 -5.31 -15.22
N GLU A 175 4.76 -4.83 -14.83
CA GLU A 175 6.06 -5.51 -15.06
C GLU A 175 6.08 -6.94 -14.49
N ASN A 176 5.19 -7.25 -13.56
CA ASN A 176 5.04 -8.57 -12.95
C ASN A 176 3.68 -9.23 -13.27
N GLY A 177 2.99 -8.81 -14.34
CA GLY A 177 1.73 -9.40 -14.79
C GLY A 177 0.50 -9.06 -13.95
N LEU A 178 0.62 -8.12 -13.00
CA LEU A 178 -0.49 -7.64 -12.18
C LEU A 178 -1.08 -6.38 -12.80
N HIS A 179 -2.36 -6.43 -13.18
CA HIS A 179 -3.05 -5.34 -13.84
C HIS A 179 -4.25 -4.88 -13.04
N PHE A 180 -4.33 -3.57 -12.79
CA PHE A 180 -5.38 -2.92 -12.01
C PHE A 180 -5.94 -1.75 -12.79
N TRP A 181 -7.24 -1.47 -12.65
CA TRP A 181 -7.75 -0.15 -13.00
C TRP A 181 -7.38 0.86 -11.90
N LEU A 182 -7.42 2.16 -12.19
CA LEU A 182 -6.85 3.19 -11.31
C LEU A 182 -7.93 4.08 -10.70
N ASP A 183 -8.00 4.10 -9.38
CA ASP A 183 -8.84 5.03 -8.63
C ASP A 183 -7.98 6.14 -8.01
N PHE A 184 -7.75 7.20 -8.78
CA PHE A 184 -6.93 8.31 -8.31
C PHE A 184 -7.74 9.28 -7.43
N GLN A 185 -7.34 9.35 -6.17
CA GLN A 185 -7.84 10.28 -5.18
C GLN A 185 -7.08 11.60 -5.29
N THR A 186 -7.79 12.66 -5.68
CA THR A 186 -7.20 14.00 -5.79
C THR A 186 -6.81 14.53 -4.40
N PRO A 187 -5.55 14.96 -4.19
CA PRO A 187 -5.14 15.61 -2.94
C PRO A 187 -6.06 16.78 -2.60
N ARG A 188 -6.57 16.83 -1.38
CA ARG A 188 -7.36 17.96 -0.88
C ARG A 188 -6.40 18.98 -0.26
N HIS A 189 -6.60 20.25 -0.58
CA HIS A 189 -5.85 21.38 -0.02
C HIS A 189 -6.16 21.59 1.45
#